data_AF-A0AAW0JFP8-F1
#
_entry.id   AF-A0AAW0JFP8-F1
#
_cell.length_a   1.000
_cell.length_b   1.000
_cell.length_c   1.000
_cell.angle_alpha   90.00
_cell.angle_beta   90.00
_cell.angle_gamma   90.00
#
_symmetry.space_group_name_H-M   'P 1'
#
loop_
_entity.id
_entity.type
_entity.pdbx_description
1 polymer ?
#
loop_
_entity_poly.entity_id
_entity_poly.type
_entity_poly.pdbx_seq_one_letter_code
_entity_poly.pdbx_strand_id
1 'polypeptide(L)'
;MESATTGSKGINEFQTEISVLNKVRHRHLVSLLGCCINENEKLLVYEYMPQGSLTQHLFDLGENGCSPLTWKQRIQIAMDVARGMEYLHSLAPQ
;
A
#
# COMPACT_ATOMS: atom_id res chain seq x y z
N MET A 1 27.53 -8.24 -15.14
CA MET A 1 26.18 -7.72 -15.42
C MET A 1 25.23 -8.87 -15.12
N GLU A 2 24.86 -9.01 -13.85
CA GLU A 2 24.13 -10.19 -13.36
C GLU A 2 22.65 -10.02 -13.63
N SER A 3 22.13 -10.89 -14.48
CA SER A 3 20.70 -11.01 -14.80
C SER A 3 19.94 -11.40 -13.53
N ALA A 4 19.18 -10.46 -12.98
CA ALA A 4 18.26 -10.71 -11.88
C ALA A 4 17.14 -11.65 -12.36
N THR A 5 17.22 -12.90 -11.95
CA THR A 5 16.21 -13.95 -12.15
C THR A 5 14.93 -13.61 -11.38
N THR A 6 14.12 -12.67 -11.90
CA THR A 6 12.76 -12.34 -11.42
C THR A 6 11.69 -12.97 -12.33
N GLY A 7 11.95 -14.19 -12.81
CA GLY A 7 11.26 -14.77 -13.97
C GLY A 7 9.87 -15.38 -13.76
N SER A 8 9.23 -15.28 -12.59
CA SER A 8 7.86 -15.82 -12.42
C SER A 8 7.11 -15.22 -11.23
N LYS A 9 7.73 -15.15 -10.05
CA LYS A 9 7.08 -14.63 -8.82
C LYS A 9 6.67 -13.16 -8.93
N GLY A 10 7.57 -12.27 -9.35
CA GLY A 10 7.26 -10.84 -9.47
C GLY A 10 6.21 -10.52 -10.55
N ILE A 11 6.06 -11.40 -11.55
CA ILE A 11 4.98 -11.29 -12.56
C ILE A 11 3.64 -11.65 -11.92
N ASN A 12 3.62 -12.73 -11.14
CA ASN A 12 2.42 -13.21 -10.46
C ASN A 12 1.96 -12.25 -9.35
N GLU A 13 2.88 -11.70 -8.56
CA GLU A 13 2.60 -10.68 -7.55
C GLU A 13 2.00 -9.43 -8.19
N PHE A 14 2.60 -8.93 -9.27
CA PHE A 14 2.10 -7.76 -10.01
C PHE A 14 0.70 -7.99 -10.62
N GLN A 15 0.45 -9.16 -11.21
CA GLN A 15 -0.88 -9.51 -11.72
C GLN A 15 -1.90 -9.68 -10.60
N THR A 16 -1.50 -10.26 -9.46
CA THR A 16 -2.34 -10.41 -8.28
C THR A 16 -2.72 -9.03 -7.74
N GLU A 17 -1.73 -8.13 -7.59
CA GLU A 17 -1.91 -6.76 -7.13
C GLU A 17 -2.90 -6.02 -8.02
N ILE A 18 -2.74 -6.06 -9.34
CA ILE A 18 -3.70 -5.45 -10.28
C ILE A 18 -5.09 -6.08 -10.13
N SER A 19 -5.19 -7.41 -10.05
CA SER A 19 -6.49 -8.09 -10.00
C SER A 19 -7.29 -7.77 -8.72
N VAL A 20 -6.59 -7.62 -7.60
CA VAL A 20 -7.16 -7.31 -6.28
C VAL A 20 -7.42 -5.82 -6.18
N LEU A 21 -6.42 -4.98 -6.44
CA LEU A 21 -6.52 -3.53 -6.26
C LEU A 21 -7.47 -2.86 -7.26
N ASN A 22 -7.69 -3.43 -8.44
CA ASN A 22 -8.71 -2.93 -9.36
C ASN A 22 -10.14 -3.13 -8.81
N LYS A 23 -10.34 -4.09 -7.90
CA LYS A 23 -11.65 -4.40 -7.29
C LYS A 23 -11.83 -3.79 -5.90
N VAL A 24 -10.76 -3.32 -5.28
CA VAL A 24 -10.74 -2.81 -3.92
C VAL A 24 -10.83 -1.28 -3.95
N ARG A 25 -11.97 -0.72 -3.54
CA ARG A 25 -12.12 0.72 -3.32
C ARG A 25 -12.69 0.95 -1.93
N HIS A 26 -11.87 1.47 -1.04
CA HIS A 26 -12.26 1.73 0.34
C HIS A 26 -11.50 2.94 0.89
N ARG A 27 -12.16 3.72 1.76
CA ARG A 27 -11.59 4.96 2.33
C ARG A 27 -10.27 4.74 3.08
N HIS A 28 -10.07 3.55 3.65
CA HIS A 28 -8.87 3.22 4.44
C HIS A 28 -7.87 2.34 3.67
N LEU A 29 -7.97 2.29 2.34
CA LEU A 29 -7.03 1.59 1.47
C LEU A 29 -6.59 2.54 0.35
N VAL A 30 -5.31 2.53 0.00
CA VAL A 30 -4.80 3.34 -1.10
C VAL A 30 -5.35 2.81 -2.41
N SER A 31 -5.92 3.68 -3.23
CA SER A 31 -6.48 3.28 -4.51
C SER A 31 -5.38 3.19 -5.58
N LEU A 32 -5.36 2.08 -6.32
CA LEU A 32 -4.59 1.97 -7.55
C LEU A 32 -5.30 2.78 -8.64
N LEU A 33 -4.62 3.79 -9.17
CA LEU A 33 -5.12 4.65 -10.25
C LEU A 33 -4.90 4.02 -11.63
N GLY A 34 -3.82 3.25 -11.78
CA GLY A 34 -3.52 2.54 -13.01
C GLY A 34 -2.22 1.76 -12.95
N CYS A 35 -1.96 1.00 -14.00
CA CYS A 35 -0.72 0.25 -14.18
C CYS A 35 -0.20 0.42 -15.60
N CYS A 36 1.11 0.41 -15.77
CA CYS A 36 1.77 0.33 -17.08
C CYS A 36 2.54 -0.99 -17.16
N ILE A 37 2.34 -1.74 -18.25
CA ILE A 37 3.00 -3.02 -18.50
C ILE A 37 3.62 -2.96 -19.88
N ASN A 38 4.93 -2.75 -19.93
CA ASN A 38 5.72 -2.80 -21.15
C ASN A 38 6.74 -3.95 -21.05
N GLU A 39 7.32 -4.35 -22.18
CA GLU A 39 8.20 -5.54 -22.27
C GLU A 39 9.38 -5.51 -21.28
N ASN A 40 9.84 -4.31 -20.89
CA ASN A 40 10.96 -4.14 -19.96
C ASN A 40 10.57 -3.49 -18.61
N GLU A 41 9.36 -2.93 -18.46
CA GLU A 41 9.01 -2.12 -17.30
C GLU A 41 7.58 -2.37 -16.82
N LYS A 42 7.43 -2.39 -15.50
CA LYS A 42 6.15 -2.58 -14.81
C LYS A 42 5.99 -1.48 -13.78
N LEU A 43 4.98 -0.65 -13.94
CA LEU A 43 4.73 0.51 -13.09
C LEU A 43 3.33 0.42 -12.51
N LEU A 44 3.19 0.80 -11.24
CA LEU A 44 1.92 0.99 -10.56
C LEU A 44 1.77 2.44 -10.17
N VAL A 45 0.61 3.02 -10.46
CA VAL A 45 0.29 4.41 -10.17
C VAL A 45 -0.74 4.44 -9.05
N TYR A 46 -0.37 5.06 -7.93
CA TYR A 46 -1.18 5.16 -6.73
C TYR A 46 -1.55 6.60 -6.39
N GLU A 47 -2.56 6.77 -5.54
CA GLU A 47 -2.81 8.05 -4.88
C GLU A 47 -1.60 8.45 -4.02
N TYR A 48 -1.13 9.68 -4.19
CA TYR A 48 0.00 10.20 -3.43
C TYR A 48 -0.40 10.50 -1.98
N MET A 49 0.38 9.98 -1.03
CA MET A 49 0.20 10.20 0.41
C MET A 49 1.24 11.19 0.93
N PRO A 50 0.92 12.49 1.03
CA PRO A 50 1.90 13.55 1.29
C PRO A 50 2.53 13.51 2.68
N GLN A 51 1.89 12.81 3.64
CA GLN A 51 2.38 12.70 5.01
C GLN A 51 3.37 11.55 5.20
N GLY A 52 3.76 10.85 4.14
CA GLY A 52 4.69 9.73 4.24
C GLY A 52 4.08 8.52 4.96
N SER A 53 4.95 7.64 5.44
CA SER A 53 4.57 6.36 6.05
C SER A 53 4.31 6.49 7.55
N LEU A 54 3.41 5.64 8.08
CA LEU A 54 3.15 5.58 9.52
C LEU A 54 4.41 5.26 10.34
N THR A 55 5.32 4.44 9.81
CA THR A 55 6.60 4.10 10.43
C THR A 55 7.41 5.36 10.77
N GLN A 56 7.50 6.32 9.85
CA GLN A 56 8.22 7.58 10.08
C GLN A 56 7.62 8.40 11.22
N HIS A 57 6.28 8.38 11.37
CA HIS A 57 5.59 9.07 12.47
C HIS A 57 5.65 8.33 13.81
N LEU A 58 5.99 7.03 13.80
CA LEU A 58 6.05 6.20 15.00
C LEU A 58 7.48 6.07 15.55
N PHE A 59 8.48 5.97 14.69
CA PHE A 59 9.85 5.60 15.07
C PHE A 59 10.91 6.65 14.72
N ASP A 60 10.70 7.47 13.68
CA ASP A 60 11.71 8.43 13.20
C ASP A 60 11.46 9.85 13.74
N LEU A 61 11.06 9.93 15.02
CA LEU A 61 10.74 11.17 15.71
C LEU A 61 12.02 11.98 16.00
N GLY A 62 12.43 12.80 15.03
CA GLY A 62 13.51 13.77 15.22
C GLY A 62 14.32 14.09 13.96
N GLU A 63 14.47 13.14 13.04
CA GLU A 63 15.33 13.33 11.86
C GLU A 63 14.60 13.97 10.67
N ASN A 64 13.28 13.75 10.56
CA ASN A 64 12.51 14.14 9.37
C ASN A 64 11.51 15.29 9.62
N GLY A 65 11.54 15.93 10.80
CA GLY A 65 10.60 17.00 11.15
C GLY A 65 9.14 16.57 11.33
N CYS A 66 8.86 15.25 11.39
CA CYS A 66 7.52 14.73 11.63
C CYS A 66 7.10 14.96 13.09
N SER A 67 5.90 15.50 13.29
CA SER A 67 5.35 15.69 14.64
C SER A 67 4.90 14.34 15.24
N PRO A 68 5.16 14.08 16.54
CA PRO A 68 4.71 12.85 17.17
C PRO A 68 3.19 12.70 17.14
N LEU A 69 2.73 11.51 16.80
CA LEU A 69 1.31 11.17 16.87
C LEU A 69 0.85 11.14 18.34
N THR A 70 -0.20 11.92 18.63
CA THR A 70 -0.91 11.85 19.91
C THR A 70 -1.57 10.49 20.11
N TRP A 71 -1.87 10.12 21.36
CA TRP A 71 -2.55 8.85 21.65
C TRP A 71 -3.89 8.71 20.92
N LYS A 72 -4.68 9.78 20.87
CA LYS A 72 -5.96 9.80 20.15
C LYS A 72 -5.79 9.50 18.66
N GLN A 73 -4.77 10.08 18.01
CA GLN A 73 -4.47 9.79 16.61
C GLN A 73 -4.06 8.33 16.41
N ARG A 74 -3.24 7.76 17.30
CA ARG A 74 -2.81 6.36 17.23
C ARG A 74 -4.00 5.40 17.28
N ILE A 75 -4.94 5.63 18.20
CA ILE A 75 -6.16 4.83 18.30
C ILE A 75 -7.02 4.97 17.05
N GLN A 76 -7.19 6.19 16.52
CA GLN A 76 -7.94 6.39 15.29
C GLN A 76 -7.31 5.64 14.10
N ILE A 77 -6.00 5.72 13.95
CA ILE A 77 -5.26 5.00 12.90
C ILE A 77 -5.45 3.49 13.04
N ALA A 78 -5.35 2.94 14.27
CA ALA A 78 -5.57 1.51 14.50
C ALA A 78 -7.00 1.08 14.11
N MET A 79 -8.01 1.89 14.44
CA MET A 79 -9.40 1.63 14.03
C MET A 79 -9.58 1.70 12.50
N ASP A 80 -8.97 2.68 11.86
CA ASP A 80 -9.04 2.86 10.40
C ASP A 80 -8.39 1.69 9.66
N VAL A 81 -7.24 1.20 10.15
CA VAL A 81 -6.59 -0.02 9.66
C VAL A 81 -7.48 -1.24 9.84
N ALA A 82 -8.11 -1.40 11.01
CA ALA A 82 -9.01 -2.52 11.28
C ALA A 82 -10.20 -2.55 10.28
N ARG A 83 -10.81 -1.40 10.00
CA ARG A 83 -11.87 -1.28 8.98
C ARG A 83 -11.39 -1.60 7.57
N GLY A 84 -10.18 -1.16 7.22
CA GLY A 84 -9.54 -1.51 5.94
C GLY A 84 -9.35 -3.02 5.80
N MET A 85 -8.87 -3.68 6.86
CA MET A 85 -8.69 -5.13 6.88
C MET A 85 -10.01 -5.89 6.84
N GLU A 86 -11.03 -5.45 7.57
CA GLU A 86 -12.38 -6.01 7.51
C GLU A 86 -12.93 -5.98 6.06
N TYR A 87 -12.78 -4.86 5.37
CA TYR A 87 -13.17 -4.74 3.96
C TYR A 87 -12.41 -5.73 3.07
N LEU A 88 -11.08 -5.83 3.22
CA LEU A 88 -10.27 -6.78 2.45
C LEU A 88 -10.71 -8.23 2.69
N HIS A 89 -10.99 -8.60 3.94
CA HIS A 89 -11.49 -9.93 4.27
C HIS A 89 -12.87 -10.21 3.67
N SER A 90 -13.75 -9.21 3.57
CA SER A 90 -15.07 -9.38 2.92
C SER A 90 -15.00 -9.65 1.41
N LEU A 91 -13.88 -9.27 0.77
CA LEU A 91 -13.65 -9.45 -0.66
C LEU A 91 -12.89 -10.74 -1.01
N ALA A 92 -12.26 -11.38 -0.02
CA ALA A 92 -11.59 -12.66 -0.24
C ALA A 92 -12.66 -13.76 -0.40
N PRO A 93 -12.62 -14.57 -1.49
CA PRO A 93 -13.46 -15.75 -1.58
C PRO A 93 -13.12 -16.70 -0.42
N GLN A 94 -14.15 -17.20 0.30
CA GLN A 94 -13.99 -18.23 1.32
C GLN A 94 -13.60 -19.57 0.70
#